data_AF-A0A6G4R5L1-F1
#
_entry.id   AF-A0A6G4R5L1-F1
#
_cell.length_a   1.000
_cell.length_b   1.000
_cell.length_c   1.000
_cell.angle_alpha   90.00
_cell.angle_beta   90.00
_cell.angle_gamma   90.00
#
_symmetry.space_group_name_H-M   'P 1'
#
loop_
_entity.id
_entity.type
_entity.pdbx_description
1 polymer ?
#
loop_
_entity_poly.entity_id
_entity_poly.type
_entity_poly.pdbx_seq_one_letter_code
_entity_poly.pdbx_strand_id
1 'polypeptide(L)' 'MGLERFIKANLVVVPLLLAAGYAFYGSLPVIIVPFGVAYLTFVGLLSFAWGMSKLSLVLESS' A
#
# COMPACT_ATOMS: atom_id res chain seq x y z
N MET A 1 0.07 -15.90 -2.55
CA MET A 1 1.19 -15.12 -1.99
C MET A 1 0.89 -14.84 -0.51
N GLY A 2 1.85 -14.96 0.39
CA GLY A 2 1.64 -14.60 1.81
C GLY A 2 1.53 -13.09 2.01
N LEU A 3 0.86 -12.65 3.08
CA LEU A 3 0.64 -11.24 3.44
C LEU A 3 1.95 -10.44 3.48
N GLU A 4 3.01 -11.01 4.05
CA GLU A 4 4.33 -10.37 4.11
C GLU A 4 4.92 -10.12 2.70
N ARG A 5 4.75 -11.06 1.77
CA ARG A 5 5.24 -10.90 0.38
C ARG A 5 4.41 -9.86 -0.37
N PHE A 6 3.10 -9.80 -0.11
CA PHE A 6 2.22 -8.76 -0.66
C PHE A 6 2.65 -7.36 -0.20
N ILE A 7 2.93 -7.17 1.09
CA ILE A 7 3.36 -5.88 1.64
C ILE A 7 4.73 -5.48 1.07
N LYS A 8 5.70 -6.42 1.04
CA LYS A 8 7.02 -6.16 0.47
C LYS A 8 6.97 -5.74 -1.01
N ALA A 9 6.12 -6.36 -1.81
CA ALA A 9 5.92 -5.94 -3.19
C ALA A 9 5.30 -4.53 -3.26
N ASN A 10 4.32 -4.26 -2.41
CA ASN A 10 3.63 -2.98 -2.38
C ASN A 10 4.46 -1.81 -1.86
N LEU A 11 5.51 -2.06 -1.06
CA LEU A 11 6.48 -1.03 -0.69
C LEU A 11 7.19 -0.42 -1.91
N VAL A 12 7.29 -1.15 -3.02
CA VAL A 12 7.87 -0.65 -4.29
C VAL A 12 6.78 -0.15 -5.23
N VAL A 13 5.66 -0.88 -5.32
CA VAL A 13 4.55 -0.52 -6.22
C VAL A 13 3.88 0.79 -5.81
N VAL A 14 3.66 1.04 -4.52
CA VAL A 14 2.98 2.27 -4.05
C VAL A 14 3.75 3.54 -4.44
N PRO A 15 5.07 3.67 -4.17
CA PRO A 15 5.83 4.84 -4.61
C PRO A 15 5.80 5.04 -6.13
N LEU A 16 5.95 3.95 -6.90
CA LEU A 16 5.88 4.01 -8.37
C LEU A 16 4.50 4.48 -8.84
N LEU A 17 3.44 3.98 -8.21
CA LEU A 17 2.06 4.33 -8.55
C LEU A 17 1.75 5.79 -8.19
N LEU A 18 2.28 6.29 -7.07
CA LEU A 18 2.19 7.71 -6.70
C LEU A 18 2.98 8.61 -7.67
N ALA A 19 4.20 8.22 -8.02
CA ALA A 19 5.03 8.97 -8.97
C ALA A 19 4.40 9.02 -10.36
N ALA A 20 3.89 7.89 -10.86
CA ALA A 20 3.14 7.82 -12.11
C ALA A 20 1.85 8.64 -12.03
N GLY A 21 1.09 8.52 -10.93
CA GLY A 21 -0.11 9.30 -10.69
C GLY A 21 0.14 10.81 -10.74
N TYR A 22 1.25 11.26 -10.18
CA TYR A 22 1.68 12.66 -10.23
C TYR A 22 2.10 13.08 -11.64
N ALA A 23 2.95 12.30 -12.31
CA ALA A 23 3.45 12.60 -13.65
C ALA A 23 2.34 12.66 -14.71
N PHE A 24 1.31 11.82 -14.58
CA PHE A 24 0.21 11.70 -15.52
C PHE A 24 -1.10 12.32 -15.02
N TYR A 25 -1.07 13.12 -13.94
CA TYR A 25 -2.29 13.65 -13.30
C TYR A 25 -3.26 14.33 -14.29
N GLY A 26 -2.74 15.11 -15.25
CA GLY A 26 -3.55 15.81 -16.25
C GLY A 26 -4.08 14.93 -17.40
N SER A 27 -3.62 13.69 -17.53
CA SER A 27 -4.00 12.74 -18.60
C SER A 27 -4.72 11.50 -18.07
N LEU A 28 -4.83 11.37 -16.75
CA LEU A 28 -5.55 10.27 -16.13
C LEU A 28 -7.07 10.42 -16.34
N PRO A 29 -7.75 9.39 -16.86
CA PRO A 29 -9.20 9.33 -16.85
C PRO A 29 -9.72 9.47 -15.42
N VAL A 30 -10.75 10.30 -15.23
CA VAL A 30 -11.36 10.58 -13.92
C VAL A 30 -11.77 9.28 -13.20
N ILE A 31 -12.19 8.27 -13.96
CA ILE A 31 -12.60 6.97 -13.42
C ILE A 31 -11.45 6.21 -12.75
N ILE A 32 -10.18 6.46 -13.10
CA ILE A 32 -9.01 5.76 -12.52
C ILE A 32 -8.68 6.27 -11.12
N VAL A 33 -8.96 7.54 -10.84
CA VAL A 33 -8.68 8.18 -9.54
C VAL A 33 -9.29 7.40 -8.36
N PRO A 34 -10.60 7.08 -8.33
CA PRO A 34 -11.18 6.33 -7.23
C PRO A 34 -10.59 4.92 -7.08
N PHE A 35 -10.22 4.25 -8.19
CA PHE A 35 -9.55 2.95 -8.11
C PHE A 35 -8.15 3.05 -7.50
N GLY A 36 -7.37 4.06 -7.87
CA GLY A 36 -6.07 4.33 -7.27
C GLY A 36 -6.18 4.60 -5.78
N VAL A 37 -7.13 5.45 -5.37
CA VAL A 37 -7.38 5.76 -3.94
C VAL A 37 -7.83 4.51 -3.17
N ALA A 38 -8.75 3.72 -3.73
CA ALA A 38 -9.21 2.48 -3.11
C ALA A 38 -8.06 1.47 -2.91
N TYR A 39 -7.22 1.31 -3.93
CA TYR A 39 -6.04 0.46 -3.86
C TYR A 39 -5.05 0.91 -2.78
N LEU A 40 -4.70 2.20 -2.75
CA LEU A 40 -3.79 2.77 -1.76
C LEU A 40 -4.32 2.61 -0.34
N THR A 41 -5.63 2.84 -0.15
CA THR A 41 -6.30 2.63 1.15
C THR A 41 -6.20 1.18 1.58
N PHE A 42 -6.50 0.25 0.69
CA PHE A 42 -6.44 -1.18 0.98
C PHE A 42 -5.03 -1.64 1.37
N VAL A 43 -4.02 -1.22 0.60
CA VAL A 43 -2.61 -1.51 0.89
C VAL A 43 -2.19 -0.90 2.23
N GLY A 44 -2.63 0.32 2.53
CA GLY A 44 -2.35 1.00 3.79
C GLY A 44 -2.92 0.23 4.99
N LEU A 45 -4.19 -0.19 4.92
CA LEU A 45 -4.83 -0.97 5.97
C LEU A 45 -4.12 -2.32 6.21
N LEU A 46 -3.78 -3.04 5.14
CA LEU A 46 -3.07 -4.32 5.27
C LEU A 46 -1.65 -4.14 5.82
N SER A 47 -0.94 -3.10 5.39
CA SER A 47 0.41 -2.80 5.89
C SER A 47 0.37 -2.43 7.37
N PHE A 48 -0.63 -1.63 7.78
CA PHE A 48 -0.85 -1.28 9.17
C PHE A 48 -1.17 -2.50 10.03
N ALA A 49 -2.13 -3.33 9.61
CA ALA A 49 -2.52 -4.54 10.33
C ALA A 49 -1.34 -5.51 10.51
N TRP A 50 -0.54 -5.73 9.46
CA TRP A 50 0.66 -6.56 9.54
C TRP A 50 1.74 -5.96 10.43
N GLY A 51 1.98 -4.64 10.32
CA GLY A 51 2.94 -3.93 11.17
C GLY A 51 2.58 -4.04 12.65
N MET A 52 1.30 -3.83 13.00
CA MET A 52 0.79 -4.02 14.35
C MET A 52 0.94 -5.46 14.84
N SER A 53 0.66 -6.45 13.98
CA SER A 53 0.84 -7.86 14.33
C SER A 53 2.31 -8.20 14.62
N LYS A 54 3.26 -7.69 13.82
CA LYS A 54 4.69 -7.85 14.09
C LYS A 54 5.11 -7.14 15.37
N LEU A 55 4.62 -5.92 15.60
CA LEU A 55 4.93 -5.13 16.79
C LEU A 55 4.45 -5.83 18.08
N SER A 56 3.24 -6.36 18.07
CA SER A 56 2.68 -7.11 19.20
C SER A 56 3.55 -8.32 19.57
N LEU A 57 4.01 -9.08 18.57
CA LEU A 57 4.88 -10.24 18.80
C LEU A 57 6.23 -9.83 19.41
N VAL A 58 6.80 -8.70 18.97
CA VAL A 58 8.06 -8.19 19.52
C VAL A 58 7.88 -7.74 20.97
N LEU A 59 6.78 -7.04 21.27
CA LEU A 59 6.47 -6.57 22.63
C LEU A 59 6.19 -7.71 23.60
N GLU A 60 5.56 -8.80 23.15
CA GLU A 60 5.31 -9.99 23.97
C GLU A 60 6.59 -10.81 24.22
N SER A 61 7.56 -10.72 23.31
CA SER A 61 8.86 -11.40 23.44
C SER A 61 9.92 -10.64 24.26
N SER A 62 9.61 -9.43 24.76
CA SER A 62 10.50 -8.58 25.57
C SER A 62 10.14 -8.64 27.06
#